data_AF-A0A8T5TQI2-F1
#
_entry.id   AF-A0A8T5TQI2-F1
#
_cell.length_a   1.000
_cell.length_b   1.000
_cell.length_c   1.000
_cell.angle_alpha   90.00
_cell.angle_beta   90.00
_cell.angle_gamma   90.00
#
_symmetry.space_group_name_H-M   'P 1'
#
loop_
_entity.id
_entity.type
_entity.pdbx_description
1 polymer ?
#
loop_
_entity_poly.entity_id
_entity_poly.type
_entity_poly.pdbx_seq_one_letter_code
_entity_poly.pdbx_strand_id
1 'polypeptide(L)'
;MLEKTIKSEEDLSIDEISTILSKSFEEITDLLKAIASPKRLSILNFLLQKPRNFSFLLNNLAIKRTTLVHHLDFLMDMNLIEREDWGRYKITVRGFKIITAITKTYQNLIIERQKEQKQILDKYNQWPQFYKESRVFNERIVNNYAHYQGGWNCYVSSVSGILASLGDDHDYIYVSGRSGYCFIVLDTHLVTASILSKSAWDEIYKGTESFGWKMNIWKKKRQYSGVWQLENEDYDVGLNIFNQICKIIDDYNTPVVLLGVHGNGFAIVNGYQNDSYLVSTYYHIEGRKEIPIRFDQLHLINKFIYFYFTKEKKTIIPEVEDKKSIKRAIEFARGDFFSQSEFTSGPEAYDKWIHVLESGKKDQIINFGNGNLGQFYFDSKYIASEYLERLSRIYLDKPQSKFLKNASQSYRNAKMKLDHFTVMFPHPQQQQNINITLEKRKKGITILNKVKSFEIEAIEGLKQAYEKWKS
;
A
#
# COMPACT_ATOMS: atom_id res chain seq x y z
N MET A 1 15.72 36.01 -31.09
CA MET A 1 15.33 37.17 -31.93
C MET A 1 13.89 36.96 -32.44
N LEU A 2 12.94 36.76 -31.53
CA LEU A 2 11.51 36.54 -31.79
C LEU A 2 10.71 37.02 -30.55
N GLU A 3 10.95 38.25 -30.15
CA GLU A 3 10.18 38.92 -29.09
C GLU A 3 9.80 40.30 -29.60
N LYS A 4 8.64 40.35 -30.25
CA LYS A 4 7.71 41.49 -30.21
C LYS A 4 6.47 41.13 -31.03
N THR A 5 5.32 41.44 -30.43
CA THR A 5 3.97 41.49 -31.03
C THR A 5 3.13 40.21 -30.89
N ILE A 6 2.41 40.09 -29.78
CA ILE A 6 1.04 39.57 -29.80
C ILE A 6 0.18 40.52 -28.94
N LYS A 7 -0.59 41.39 -29.61
CA LYS A 7 -1.68 42.18 -29.05
C LYS A 7 -3.00 41.41 -29.25
N SER A 8 -3.84 41.43 -28.21
CA SER A 8 -5.28 41.11 -28.10
C SER A 8 -5.86 40.02 -29.02
N GLU A 9 -6.17 38.86 -28.43
CA GLU A 9 -7.15 37.90 -28.97
C GLU A 9 -8.57 38.42 -28.65
N GLU A 10 -9.40 38.59 -29.66
CA GLU A 10 -10.85 38.78 -29.53
C GLU A 10 -11.50 37.42 -29.20
N ASP A 11 -12.38 37.37 -28.20
CA ASP A 11 -13.09 36.15 -27.82
C ASP A 11 -14.08 35.74 -28.92
N LEU A 12 -13.93 34.52 -29.44
CA LEU A 12 -14.86 33.93 -30.43
C LEU A 12 -16.24 33.70 -29.80
N SER A 13 -17.31 33.97 -30.54
CA SER A 13 -18.67 33.60 -30.15
C SER A 13 -18.90 32.08 -30.24
N ILE A 14 -19.90 31.58 -29.51
CA ILE A 14 -20.26 30.14 -29.52
C ILE A 14 -20.59 29.65 -30.94
N ASP A 15 -21.29 30.47 -31.73
CA ASP A 15 -21.67 30.13 -33.10
C ASP A 15 -20.46 30.05 -34.04
N GLU A 16 -19.47 30.93 -33.85
CA GLU A 16 -18.21 30.88 -34.58
C GLU A 16 -17.40 29.63 -34.21
N ILE A 17 -17.31 29.30 -32.92
CA ILE A 17 -16.64 28.07 -32.45
C ILE A 17 -17.31 26.83 -33.06
N SER A 18 -18.64 26.74 -33.00
CA SER A 18 -19.41 25.63 -33.58
C SER A 18 -19.18 25.50 -35.09
N THR A 19 -19.14 26.62 -35.79
CA THR A 19 -18.88 26.68 -37.24
C THR A 19 -17.45 26.22 -37.57
N ILE A 20 -16.45 26.68 -36.82
CA ILE A 20 -15.04 26.30 -37.01
C ILE A 20 -14.85 24.80 -36.74
N LEU A 21 -15.40 24.30 -35.62
CA LEU A 21 -15.33 22.90 -35.26
C LEU A 21 -15.97 22.00 -36.31
N SER A 22 -17.11 22.40 -36.86
CA SER A 22 -17.82 21.62 -37.88
C SER A 22 -17.08 21.60 -39.23
N LYS A 23 -16.47 22.73 -39.62
CA LYS A 23 -15.73 22.85 -40.89
C LYS A 23 -14.34 22.23 -40.86
N SER A 24 -13.70 22.18 -39.69
CA SER A 24 -12.28 21.80 -39.54
C SER A 24 -12.10 20.61 -38.59
N PHE A 25 -13.14 19.79 -38.41
CA PHE A 25 -13.18 18.73 -37.40
C PHE A 25 -12.00 17.76 -37.52
N GLU A 26 -11.72 17.29 -38.74
CA GLU A 26 -10.65 16.33 -39.01
C GLU A 26 -9.26 16.95 -38.75
N GLU A 27 -9.01 18.15 -39.27
CA GLU A 27 -7.74 18.86 -39.07
C GLU A 27 -7.46 19.15 -37.59
N ILE A 28 -8.48 19.57 -36.84
CA ILE A 28 -8.40 19.79 -35.40
C ILE A 28 -8.11 18.46 -34.69
N THR A 29 -8.80 17.39 -35.08
CA THR A 29 -8.62 16.06 -34.49
C THR A 29 -7.20 15.54 -34.73
N ASP A 30 -6.66 15.67 -35.94
CA ASP A 30 -5.32 15.21 -36.26
C ASP A 30 -4.25 16.06 -35.56
N LEU A 31 -4.49 17.36 -35.44
CA LEU A 31 -3.65 18.21 -34.62
C LEU A 31 -3.66 17.77 -33.15
N LEU A 32 -4.84 17.53 -32.57
CA LEU A 32 -4.99 17.04 -31.20
C LEU A 32 -4.29 15.69 -31.01
N LYS A 33 -4.41 14.77 -31.98
CA LYS A 33 -3.66 13.51 -31.96
C LYS A 33 -2.15 13.79 -31.92
N ALA A 34 -1.64 14.71 -32.74
CA ALA A 34 -0.21 15.04 -32.81
C ALA A 34 0.36 15.42 -31.43
N ILE A 35 -0.38 16.22 -30.67
CA ILE A 35 0.03 16.72 -29.36
C ILE A 35 -0.37 15.81 -28.20
N ALA A 36 -1.32 14.88 -28.38
CA ALA A 36 -1.78 13.98 -27.32
C ALA A 36 -0.74 12.92 -26.89
N SER A 37 0.35 12.73 -27.65
CA SER A 37 1.40 11.78 -27.28
C SER A 37 2.44 12.42 -26.36
N PRO A 38 2.69 11.86 -25.15
CA PRO A 38 3.72 12.37 -24.24
C PRO A 38 5.12 12.44 -24.87
N LYS A 39 5.45 11.49 -25.76
CA LYS A 39 6.74 11.47 -26.46
C LYS A 39 6.85 12.58 -27.51
N ARG A 40 5.77 12.89 -28.24
CA ARG A 40 5.74 14.02 -29.18
C ARG A 40 5.83 15.36 -28.47
N LEU A 41 5.14 15.53 -27.34
CA LEU A 41 5.31 16.73 -26.48
C LEU A 41 6.74 16.86 -25.98
N SER A 42 7.38 15.76 -25.60
CA SER A 42 8.79 15.77 -25.18
C SER A 42 9.72 16.19 -26.33
N ILE A 43 9.48 15.72 -27.57
CA ILE A 43 10.21 16.18 -28.76
C ILE A 43 10.04 17.69 -28.93
N LEU A 44 8.79 18.18 -28.94
CA LEU A 44 8.50 19.61 -29.10
C LEU A 44 9.18 20.45 -28.01
N ASN A 45 9.18 19.98 -26.75
CA ASN A 45 9.88 20.62 -25.64
C ASN A 45 11.40 20.73 -25.87
N PHE A 46 12.05 19.67 -26.37
CA PHE A 46 13.48 19.72 -26.72
C PHE A 46 13.76 20.72 -27.85
N LEU A 47 12.84 20.84 -28.81
CA LEU A 47 12.96 21.71 -29.98
C LEU A 47 12.61 23.17 -29.71
N LEU A 48 11.78 23.46 -28.70
CA LEU A 48 11.53 24.84 -28.23
C LEU A 48 12.81 25.55 -27.79
N GLN A 49 13.77 24.80 -27.23
CA GLN A 49 15.02 25.36 -26.75
C GLN A 49 15.99 25.69 -27.90
N LYS A 50 16.17 24.74 -28.82
CA LYS A 50 17.00 24.88 -30.02
C LYS A 50 16.84 23.67 -30.95
N PRO A 51 17.24 23.77 -32.24
CA PRO A 51 17.22 22.65 -33.15
C PRO A 51 18.06 21.45 -32.65
N ARG A 52 17.55 20.23 -32.84
CA ARG A 52 18.20 18.97 -32.39
C ARG A 52 18.33 17.97 -33.52
N ASN A 53 19.39 17.17 -33.50
CA ASN A 53 19.57 16.07 -34.46
C ASN A 53 18.84 14.79 -33.99
N PHE A 54 18.69 13.84 -34.92
CA PHE A 54 18.02 12.56 -34.66
C PHE A 54 18.64 11.79 -33.49
N SER A 55 19.98 11.70 -33.43
CA SER A 55 20.69 10.95 -32.38
C SER A 55 20.45 11.53 -30.98
N PHE A 56 20.39 12.87 -30.86
CA PHE A 56 20.08 13.52 -29.59
C PHE A 56 18.68 13.13 -29.10
N LEU A 57 17.67 13.20 -29.98
CA LEU A 57 16.30 12.85 -29.62
C LEU A 57 16.19 11.37 -29.25
N LEU A 58 16.86 10.48 -30.01
CA LEU A 58 16.86 9.04 -29.74
C LEU A 58 17.44 8.72 -28.35
N ASN A 59 18.58 9.32 -28.01
CA ASN A 59 19.27 9.07 -26.74
C ASN A 59 18.50 9.61 -25.53
N ASN A 60 17.80 10.74 -25.67
CA ASN A 60 17.11 11.37 -24.54
C ASN A 60 15.68 10.89 -24.31
N LEU A 61 15.03 10.27 -25.32
CA LEU A 61 13.64 9.83 -25.21
C LEU A 61 13.48 8.35 -24.83
N ALA A 62 14.57 7.56 -24.88
CA ALA A 62 14.56 6.12 -24.64
C ALA A 62 13.47 5.37 -25.44
N ILE A 63 13.35 5.71 -26.73
CA ILE A 63 12.41 5.06 -27.67
C ILE A 63 13.16 4.37 -28.80
N LYS A 64 12.50 3.40 -29.46
CA LYS A 64 13.06 2.72 -30.63
C LYS A 64 13.21 3.69 -31.80
N ARG A 65 14.21 3.43 -32.66
CA ARG A 65 14.50 4.23 -33.85
C ARG A 65 13.28 4.41 -34.76
N THR A 66 12.58 3.32 -35.07
CA THR A 66 11.38 3.34 -35.92
C THR A 66 10.25 4.16 -35.30
N THR A 67 10.07 4.08 -33.98
CA THR A 67 9.09 4.88 -33.23
C THR A 67 9.43 6.38 -33.29
N LEU A 68 10.70 6.74 -33.18
CA LEU A 68 11.12 8.15 -33.32
C LEU A 68 10.87 8.68 -34.73
N VAL A 69 11.20 7.91 -35.78
CA VAL A 69 10.91 8.28 -37.17
C VAL A 69 9.42 8.55 -37.35
N HIS A 70 8.56 7.62 -36.93
CA HIS A 70 7.12 7.79 -36.98
C HIS A 70 6.63 9.04 -36.23
N HIS A 71 7.18 9.35 -35.04
CA HIS A 71 6.81 10.56 -34.33
C HIS A 71 7.24 11.83 -35.06
N LEU A 72 8.43 11.85 -35.67
CA LEU A 72 8.94 13.01 -36.40
C LEU A 72 8.14 13.23 -37.69
N ASP A 73 7.88 12.17 -38.46
CA ASP A 73 7.08 12.24 -39.69
C ASP A 73 5.70 12.81 -39.40
N PHE A 74 5.01 12.27 -38.39
CA PHE A 74 3.69 12.79 -38.01
C PHE A 74 3.72 14.26 -37.56
N LEU A 75 4.78 14.69 -36.85
CA LEU A 75 4.92 16.09 -36.44
C LEU A 75 5.25 17.02 -37.62
N MET A 76 5.96 16.52 -38.64
CA MET A 76 6.23 17.23 -39.88
C MET A 76 4.98 17.33 -40.76
N ASP A 77 4.21 16.26 -40.89
CA ASP A 77 2.95 16.23 -41.64
C ASP A 77 1.95 17.25 -41.10
N MET A 78 1.92 17.43 -39.77
CA MET A 78 1.09 18.44 -39.09
C MET A 78 1.71 19.85 -39.09
N ASN A 79 2.86 20.02 -39.74
CA ASN A 79 3.62 21.26 -39.82
C ASN A 79 3.93 21.87 -38.44
N LEU A 80 4.21 21.02 -37.44
CA LEU A 80 4.60 21.43 -36.08
C LEU A 80 6.12 21.53 -35.94
N ILE A 81 6.84 20.73 -36.71
CA ILE A 81 8.30 20.75 -36.80
C ILE A 81 8.70 20.74 -38.28
N GLU A 82 9.92 21.18 -38.55
CA GLU A 82 10.53 21.07 -39.88
C GLU A 82 11.96 20.56 -39.75
N ARG A 83 12.46 19.97 -40.84
CA ARG A 83 13.82 19.48 -40.94
C ARG A 83 14.70 20.57 -41.56
N GLU A 84 15.69 21.03 -40.82
CA GLU A 84 16.75 21.91 -41.32
C GLU A 84 17.84 21.11 -42.06
N ASP A 85 18.72 21.84 -42.73
CA ASP A 85 19.96 21.31 -43.28
C ASP A 85 20.73 20.48 -42.23
N TRP A 86 21.44 19.45 -42.70
CA TRP A 86 22.24 18.55 -41.85
C TRP A 86 21.45 17.64 -40.90
N GLY A 87 20.16 17.40 -41.17
CA GLY A 87 19.36 16.42 -40.42
C GLY A 87 19.02 16.85 -38.99
N ARG A 88 18.93 18.17 -38.78
CA ARG A 88 18.40 18.77 -37.55
C ARG A 88 16.91 19.04 -37.72
N TYR A 89 16.18 18.99 -36.62
CA TYR A 89 14.76 19.30 -36.55
C TYR A 89 14.60 20.56 -35.72
N LYS A 90 13.67 21.44 -36.10
CA LYS A 90 13.27 22.60 -35.29
C LYS A 90 11.75 22.74 -35.25
N ILE A 91 11.26 23.45 -34.25
CA ILE A 91 9.84 23.78 -34.16
C ILE A 91 9.48 24.86 -35.19
N THR A 92 8.33 24.73 -35.85
CA THR A 92 7.83 25.75 -36.77
C THR A 92 7.13 26.88 -35.98
N VAL A 93 6.83 27.99 -36.65
CA VAL A 93 6.01 29.07 -36.06
C VAL A 93 4.63 28.54 -35.66
N ARG A 94 4.04 27.65 -36.47
CA ARG A 94 2.76 26.99 -36.18
C ARG A 94 2.87 26.12 -34.93
N GLY A 95 3.90 25.27 -34.84
CA GLY A 95 4.17 24.43 -33.66
C GLY A 95 4.34 25.25 -32.38
N PHE A 96 5.08 26.36 -32.45
CA PHE A 96 5.28 27.26 -31.32
C PHE A 96 3.97 27.90 -30.83
N LYS A 97 3.13 28.40 -31.76
CA LYS A 97 1.81 28.99 -31.42
C LYS A 97 0.92 27.97 -30.73
N ILE A 98 0.87 26.74 -31.24
CA ILE A 98 0.03 25.67 -30.70
C ILE A 98 0.47 25.28 -29.29
N ILE A 99 1.78 25.06 -29.08
CA ILE A 99 2.29 24.70 -27.74
C ILE A 99 2.06 25.85 -26.75
N THR A 100 2.23 27.09 -27.19
CA THR A 100 1.94 28.27 -26.37
C THR A 100 0.46 28.31 -25.97
N ALA A 101 -0.46 28.09 -26.92
CA ALA A 101 -1.90 28.07 -26.66
C ALA A 101 -2.27 26.98 -25.65
N ILE A 102 -1.82 25.74 -25.85
CA ILE A 102 -2.07 24.62 -24.94
C ILE A 102 -1.54 24.91 -23.53
N THR A 103 -0.31 25.45 -23.45
CA THR A 103 0.33 25.78 -22.17
C THR A 103 -0.45 26.87 -21.43
N LYS A 104 -0.90 27.90 -22.15
CA LYS A 104 -1.76 28.96 -21.58
C LYS A 104 -3.12 28.42 -21.12
N THR A 105 -3.77 27.59 -21.92
CA THR A 105 -5.04 26.95 -21.54
C THR A 105 -4.86 26.12 -20.28
N TYR A 106 -3.79 25.32 -20.19
CA TYR A 106 -3.49 24.53 -19.00
C TYR A 106 -3.22 25.41 -17.77
N GLN A 107 -2.47 26.51 -17.93
CA GLN A 107 -2.25 27.49 -16.85
C GLN A 107 -3.56 28.11 -16.38
N ASN A 108 -4.45 28.50 -17.30
CA ASN A 108 -5.76 29.06 -16.97
C ASN A 108 -6.62 28.05 -16.21
N LEU A 109 -6.66 26.79 -16.65
CA LEU A 109 -7.39 25.72 -15.96
C LEU A 109 -6.87 25.50 -14.53
N ILE A 110 -5.55 25.58 -14.31
CA ILE A 110 -4.96 25.54 -12.96
C ILE A 110 -5.45 26.73 -12.13
N ILE A 111 -5.40 27.94 -12.68
CA ILE A 111 -5.83 29.18 -11.99
C ILE A 111 -7.32 29.11 -11.65
N GLU A 112 -8.17 28.64 -12.56
CA GLU A 112 -9.62 28.48 -12.33
C GLU A 112 -9.89 27.46 -11.23
N ARG A 113 -9.25 26.28 -11.30
CA ARG A 113 -9.37 25.27 -10.24
C ARG A 113 -8.88 25.81 -8.89
N GLN A 114 -7.83 26.62 -8.87
CA GLN A 114 -7.37 27.31 -7.65
C GLN A 114 -8.39 28.33 -7.14
N LYS A 115 -9.04 29.09 -8.02
CA LYS A 115 -10.13 30.02 -7.65
C LYS A 115 -11.33 29.27 -7.10
N GLU A 116 -11.75 28.18 -7.73
CA GLU A 116 -12.84 27.31 -7.24
C GLU A 116 -12.50 26.73 -5.88
N GLN A 117 -11.27 26.21 -5.72
CA GLN A 117 -10.79 25.71 -4.44
C GLN A 117 -10.81 26.81 -3.39
N LYS A 118 -10.33 28.03 -3.72
CA LYS A 118 -10.40 29.19 -2.83
C LYS A 118 -11.84 29.53 -2.44
N GLN A 119 -12.78 29.53 -3.39
CA GLN A 119 -14.19 29.78 -3.10
C GLN A 119 -14.81 28.70 -2.21
N ILE A 120 -14.41 27.44 -2.37
CA ILE A 120 -14.81 26.35 -1.49
C ILE A 120 -14.24 26.57 -0.08
N LEU A 121 -12.96 26.92 0.02
CA LEU A 121 -12.28 27.17 1.29
C LEU A 121 -12.82 28.41 2.02
N ASP A 122 -13.18 29.46 1.29
CA ASP A 122 -13.82 30.68 1.80
C ASP A 122 -15.28 30.43 2.27
N LYS A 123 -15.89 29.28 1.95
CA LYS A 123 -17.17 28.87 2.56
C LYS A 123 -16.98 28.20 3.93
N TYR A 124 -15.77 27.81 4.29
CA TYR A 124 -15.44 27.12 5.54
C TYR A 124 -14.46 27.93 6.39
N ASN A 125 -14.87 29.13 6.80
CA ASN A 125 -14.05 30.13 7.53
C ASN A 125 -13.33 29.60 8.78
N GLN A 126 -13.90 28.55 9.38
CA GLN A 126 -13.42 27.85 10.57
C GLN A 126 -12.25 26.89 10.32
N TRP A 127 -11.82 26.68 9.07
CA TRP A 127 -10.63 25.89 8.77
C TRP A 127 -9.34 26.70 9.04
N PRO A 128 -8.30 26.06 9.62
CA PRO A 128 -7.00 26.71 9.87
C PRO A 128 -6.40 27.39 8.62
N GLN A 129 -5.62 28.45 8.84
CA GLN A 129 -5.11 29.31 7.75
C GLN A 129 -4.31 28.54 6.67
N PHE A 130 -3.63 27.45 7.04
CA PHE A 130 -2.85 26.63 6.10
C PHE A 130 -3.69 25.92 5.03
N TYR A 131 -5.01 25.79 5.24
CA TYR A 131 -5.93 25.26 4.22
C TYR A 131 -6.27 26.31 3.15
N LYS A 132 -6.05 27.60 3.41
CA LYS A 132 -6.49 28.73 2.58
C LYS A 132 -5.46 29.18 1.54
N GLU A 133 -4.26 28.59 1.54
CA GLU A 133 -3.19 28.91 0.59
C GLU A 133 -3.44 28.26 -0.78
N SER A 134 -3.30 29.00 -1.89
CA SER A 134 -3.47 28.43 -3.24
C SER A 134 -2.35 27.44 -3.51
N ARG A 135 -2.68 26.17 -3.76
CA ARG A 135 -1.67 25.13 -3.97
C ARG A 135 -1.45 24.89 -5.46
N VAL A 136 -0.18 24.79 -5.86
CA VAL A 136 0.17 24.22 -7.15
C VAL A 136 -0.28 22.77 -7.12
N PHE A 137 -1.11 22.35 -8.10
CA PHE A 137 -1.57 20.98 -8.19
C PHE A 137 -0.37 20.08 -8.49
N ASN A 138 0.16 19.42 -7.46
CA ASN A 138 1.26 18.50 -7.57
C ASN A 138 0.72 17.08 -7.35
N GLU A 139 0.73 16.29 -8.42
CA GLU A 139 0.31 14.90 -8.38
C GLU A 139 1.43 14.02 -8.92
N ARG A 140 1.76 12.99 -8.16
CA ARG A 140 2.74 11.98 -8.56
C ARG A 140 2.20 10.61 -8.20
N ILE A 141 2.27 9.69 -9.16
CA ILE A 141 1.96 8.27 -8.97
C ILE A 141 3.18 7.46 -9.41
N VAL A 142 3.51 6.42 -8.65
CA VAL A 142 4.59 5.48 -8.99
C VAL A 142 4.21 4.69 -10.24
N ASN A 143 5.19 4.43 -11.12
CA ASN A 143 4.92 3.64 -12.33
C ASN A 143 4.44 2.20 -12.04
N ASN A 144 4.95 1.59 -10.97
CA ASN A 144 4.58 0.23 -10.55
C ASN A 144 3.55 0.32 -9.41
N TYR A 145 2.32 0.67 -9.76
CA TYR A 145 1.23 0.80 -8.80
C TYR A 145 1.02 -0.53 -8.05
N ALA A 146 1.03 -0.48 -6.72
CA ALA A 146 0.83 -1.63 -5.85
C ALA A 146 -0.59 -1.65 -5.31
N HIS A 147 -1.26 -2.77 -5.51
CA HIS A 147 -2.59 -3.01 -4.98
C HIS A 147 -2.49 -3.75 -3.64
N TYR A 148 -3.24 -3.31 -2.63
CA TYR A 148 -3.38 -4.04 -1.38
C TYR A 148 -3.91 -5.45 -1.66
N GLN A 149 -3.26 -6.48 -1.11
CA GLN A 149 -3.62 -7.87 -1.37
C GLN A 149 -4.07 -8.60 -0.12
N GLY A 150 -5.14 -9.38 -0.16
CA GLY A 150 -5.48 -10.32 0.91
C GLY A 150 -6.41 -9.76 1.99
N GLY A 151 -6.19 -10.16 3.24
CA GLY A 151 -7.19 -10.08 4.32
C GLY A 151 -6.98 -8.96 5.33
N TRP A 152 -7.52 -9.17 6.54
CA TRP A 152 -7.52 -8.24 7.67
C TRP A 152 -6.13 -7.87 8.20
N ASN A 153 -5.10 -8.65 7.87
CA ASN A 153 -3.73 -8.35 8.27
C ASN A 153 -3.10 -7.29 7.36
N CYS A 154 -3.35 -6.04 7.69
CA CYS A 154 -2.89 -4.88 6.94
C CYS A 154 -1.39 -4.83 6.66
N TYR A 155 -0.53 -5.33 7.55
CA TYR A 155 0.92 -5.39 7.31
C TYR A 155 1.23 -6.36 6.16
N VAL A 156 0.81 -7.62 6.31
CA VAL A 156 1.09 -8.67 5.32
C VAL A 156 0.44 -8.31 3.98
N SER A 157 -0.77 -7.77 4.03
CA SER A 157 -1.51 -7.38 2.83
C SER A 157 -0.84 -6.25 2.04
N SER A 158 -0.29 -5.26 2.76
CA SER A 158 0.47 -4.17 2.15
C SER A 158 1.80 -4.66 1.57
N VAL A 159 2.52 -5.50 2.32
CA VAL A 159 3.78 -6.10 1.86
C VAL A 159 3.58 -6.94 0.61
N SER A 160 2.56 -7.82 0.60
CA SER A 160 2.26 -8.68 -0.54
C SER A 160 1.96 -7.87 -1.79
N GLY A 161 1.18 -6.79 -1.64
CA GLY A 161 0.90 -5.85 -2.72
C GLY A 161 2.13 -5.17 -3.31
N ILE A 162 3.06 -4.74 -2.46
CA ILE A 162 4.32 -4.15 -2.93
C ILE A 162 5.23 -5.20 -3.58
N LEU A 163 5.39 -6.38 -2.98
CA LEU A 163 6.20 -7.44 -3.59
C LEU A 163 5.68 -7.81 -4.98
N ALA A 164 4.35 -7.89 -5.15
CA ALA A 164 3.74 -8.11 -6.46
C ALA A 164 4.03 -6.99 -7.46
N SER A 165 4.01 -5.72 -7.05
CA SER A 165 4.36 -4.61 -7.96
C SER A 165 5.85 -4.55 -8.31
N LEU A 166 6.69 -5.21 -7.52
CA LEU A 166 8.11 -5.43 -7.79
C LEU A 166 8.37 -6.67 -8.67
N GLY A 167 7.33 -7.41 -9.05
CA GLY A 167 7.41 -8.58 -9.92
C GLY A 167 7.59 -9.91 -9.18
N ASP A 168 7.39 -9.95 -7.86
CA ASP A 168 7.33 -11.22 -7.11
C ASP A 168 5.93 -11.83 -7.15
N ASP A 169 5.87 -13.13 -7.40
CA ASP A 169 4.63 -13.91 -7.50
C ASP A 169 4.17 -14.50 -6.15
N HIS A 170 4.76 -14.05 -5.05
CA HIS A 170 4.43 -14.52 -3.72
C HIS A 170 3.07 -13.98 -3.26
N ASP A 171 2.11 -14.88 -3.08
CA ASP A 171 0.79 -14.52 -2.58
C ASP A 171 0.78 -14.19 -1.08
N TYR A 172 -0.33 -13.61 -0.64
CA TYR A 172 -0.58 -13.23 0.74
C TYR A 172 -0.36 -14.38 1.75
N ILE A 173 -0.66 -15.63 1.39
CA ILE A 173 -0.45 -16.79 2.28
C ILE A 173 1.04 -17.02 2.49
N TYR A 174 1.81 -17.02 1.40
CA TYR A 174 3.25 -17.25 1.46
C TYR A 174 3.98 -16.11 2.18
N VAL A 175 3.61 -14.85 1.92
CA VAL A 175 4.16 -13.68 2.63
C VAL A 175 3.90 -13.77 4.15
N SER A 176 2.66 -14.10 4.54
CA SER A 176 2.28 -14.22 5.96
C SER A 176 3.04 -15.32 6.69
N GLY A 177 3.14 -16.50 6.06
CA GLY A 177 3.81 -17.66 6.64
C GLY A 177 5.32 -17.45 6.77
N ARG A 178 5.94 -16.89 5.74
CA ARG A 178 7.38 -16.63 5.70
C ARG A 178 7.80 -15.53 6.67
N SER A 179 7.00 -14.46 6.79
CA SER A 179 7.23 -13.41 7.80
C SER A 179 6.92 -13.90 9.22
N GLY A 180 6.24 -15.03 9.36
CA GLY A 180 5.85 -15.63 10.64
C GLY A 180 4.61 -14.99 11.28
N TYR A 181 3.99 -14.01 10.63
CA TYR A 181 2.96 -13.19 11.27
C TYR A 181 1.71 -14.01 11.61
N CYS A 182 1.28 -14.93 10.73
CA CYS A 182 0.10 -15.78 10.99
C CYS A 182 0.25 -16.73 12.18
N PHE A 183 1.45 -16.90 12.72
CA PHE A 183 1.72 -17.75 13.89
C PHE A 183 1.66 -17.00 15.21
N ILE A 184 1.51 -15.67 15.19
CA ILE A 184 1.42 -14.86 16.42
C ILE A 184 0.11 -15.16 17.16
N VAL A 185 0.21 -15.41 18.46
CA VAL A 185 -0.93 -15.54 19.38
C VAL A 185 -0.71 -14.60 20.57
N LEU A 186 -1.68 -13.72 20.81
CA LEU A 186 -1.72 -12.67 21.84
C LEU A 186 -3.13 -12.52 22.47
N ASP A 187 -3.18 -12.07 23.71
CA ASP A 187 -4.40 -11.92 24.51
C ASP A 187 -5.10 -10.56 24.38
N THR A 188 -4.90 -9.84 23.28
CA THR A 188 -5.35 -8.45 23.11
C THR A 188 -6.16 -8.23 21.84
N HIS A 189 -7.32 -7.58 21.99
CA HIS A 189 -8.25 -7.25 20.90
C HIS A 189 -7.66 -6.37 19.79
N LEU A 190 -6.50 -5.79 20.04
CA LEU A 190 -5.76 -4.99 19.08
C LEU A 190 -4.43 -5.69 18.80
N VAL A 191 -4.41 -6.73 17.97
CA VAL A 191 -3.15 -7.14 17.30
C VAL A 191 -2.81 -6.07 16.27
N THR A 192 -2.43 -4.90 16.78
CA THR A 192 -2.11 -3.70 16.03
C THR A 192 -0.61 -3.50 16.06
N ALA A 193 -0.10 -2.74 15.10
CA ALA A 193 1.34 -2.50 15.02
C ALA A 193 1.94 -1.79 16.24
N SER A 194 1.09 -1.10 16.99
CA SER A 194 1.44 -0.48 18.26
C SER A 194 1.79 -1.46 19.38
N ILE A 195 1.29 -2.69 19.32
CA ILE A 195 1.29 -3.63 20.45
C ILE A 195 2.44 -4.64 20.41
N LEU A 196 2.91 -5.02 19.21
CA LEU A 196 4.03 -5.96 19.12
C LEU A 196 5.32 -5.34 19.68
N SER A 197 6.07 -6.16 20.43
CA SER A 197 7.38 -5.81 20.97
C SER A 197 8.36 -5.45 19.86
N LYS A 198 9.44 -4.72 20.21
CA LYS A 198 10.50 -4.41 19.26
C LYS A 198 11.11 -5.68 18.66
N SER A 199 11.38 -6.69 19.49
CA SER A 199 11.93 -7.97 19.07
C SER A 199 11.03 -8.72 18.08
N ALA A 200 9.71 -8.73 18.32
CA ALA A 200 8.75 -9.34 17.40
C ALA A 200 8.76 -8.62 16.03
N TRP A 201 8.71 -7.29 16.02
CA TRP A 201 8.78 -6.52 14.78
C TRP A 201 10.09 -6.73 14.01
N ASP A 202 11.22 -6.70 14.70
CA ASP A 202 12.52 -6.92 14.07
C ASP A 202 12.59 -8.32 13.43
N GLU A 203 11.96 -9.35 14.03
CA GLU A 203 11.90 -10.68 13.43
C GLU A 203 10.91 -10.80 12.27
N ILE A 204 9.74 -10.13 12.35
CA ILE A 204 8.82 -10.02 11.20
C ILE A 204 9.54 -9.39 10.01
N TYR A 205 10.31 -8.32 10.25
CA TYR A 205 11.05 -7.62 9.21
C TYR A 205 12.11 -8.50 8.57
N LYS A 206 12.89 -9.26 9.34
CA LYS A 206 13.82 -10.26 8.78
C LYS A 206 13.10 -11.31 7.95
N GLY A 207 11.92 -11.76 8.39
CA GLY A 207 11.11 -12.69 7.63
C GLY A 207 10.62 -12.09 6.31
N THR A 208 10.27 -10.81 6.29
CA THR A 208 9.94 -10.08 5.06
C THR A 208 11.16 -9.86 4.16
N GLU A 209 12.34 -9.57 4.70
CA GLU A 209 13.57 -9.45 3.89
C GLU A 209 14.06 -10.80 3.34
N SER A 210 13.55 -11.94 3.85
CA SER A 210 13.87 -13.28 3.33
C SER A 210 13.36 -13.55 1.91
N PHE A 211 12.58 -12.63 1.33
CA PHE A 211 12.23 -12.61 -0.09
C PHE A 211 13.34 -12.04 -0.98
N GLY A 212 14.45 -11.58 -0.38
CA GLY A 212 15.62 -11.03 -1.07
C GLY A 212 15.60 -9.51 -1.18
N TRP A 213 14.48 -8.85 -0.90
CA TRP A 213 14.37 -7.40 -0.93
C TRP A 213 14.86 -6.77 0.37
N LYS A 214 15.69 -5.74 0.25
CA LYS A 214 16.06 -4.91 1.39
C LYS A 214 14.95 -3.92 1.72
N MET A 215 14.59 -3.86 3.00
CA MET A 215 13.56 -2.99 3.53
C MET A 215 14.18 -1.81 4.27
N ASN A 216 13.72 -0.59 3.97
CA ASN A 216 14.15 0.63 4.65
C ASN A 216 13.00 1.11 5.51
N ILE A 217 13.22 1.12 6.83
CA ILE A 217 12.17 1.35 7.82
C ILE A 217 12.49 2.61 8.60
N TRP A 218 11.51 3.49 8.70
CA TRP A 218 11.56 4.65 9.58
C TRP A 218 10.48 4.52 10.65
N LYS A 219 10.84 4.86 11.90
CA LYS A 219 9.91 4.84 13.04
C LYS A 219 10.21 5.95 14.02
N LYS A 220 9.16 6.59 14.54
CA LYS A 220 9.25 7.60 15.62
C LYS A 220 8.07 7.42 16.59
N LYS A 221 8.34 7.40 17.90
CA LYS A 221 7.27 7.38 18.91
C LYS A 221 6.51 8.71 18.88
N ARG A 222 5.19 8.67 19.04
CA ARG A 222 4.38 9.88 19.22
C ARG A 222 4.70 10.54 20.56
N GLN A 223 4.55 11.86 20.59
CA GLN A 223 4.64 12.61 21.84
C GLN A 223 3.31 12.57 22.60
N TYR A 224 2.20 12.65 21.88
CA TYR A 224 0.86 12.62 22.45
C TYR A 224 0.18 11.30 22.08
N SER A 225 0.46 10.24 22.85
CA SER A 225 -0.17 8.93 22.65
C SER A 225 -1.62 8.90 23.14
N GLY A 226 -2.49 8.17 22.43
CA GLY A 226 -3.88 7.91 22.86
C GLY A 226 -4.94 8.82 22.25
N VAL A 227 -4.55 9.86 21.50
CA VAL A 227 -5.45 10.68 20.68
C VAL A 227 -5.28 10.28 19.22
N TRP A 228 -6.37 10.09 18.48
CA TRP A 228 -6.29 9.62 17.08
C TRP A 228 -5.78 10.68 16.11
N GLN A 229 -6.03 11.96 16.41
CA GLN A 229 -5.65 13.08 15.55
C GLN A 229 -4.20 13.51 15.81
N LEU A 230 -3.55 14.05 14.77
CA LEU A 230 -2.24 14.68 14.91
C LEU A 230 -2.43 16.09 15.47
N GLU A 231 -1.81 16.36 16.62
CA GLU A 231 -1.88 17.65 17.31
C GLU A 231 -0.47 18.10 17.67
N ASN A 232 -0.25 19.42 17.73
CA ASN A 232 1.01 20.03 18.17
C ASN A 232 2.23 19.46 17.40
N GLU A 233 3.29 19.05 18.10
CA GLU A 233 4.50 18.50 17.50
C GLU A 233 4.26 17.25 16.64
N ASP A 234 3.21 16.46 16.91
CA ASP A 234 2.87 15.29 16.07
C ASP A 234 2.36 15.73 14.68
N TYR A 235 1.79 16.94 14.56
CA TYR A 235 1.40 17.52 13.27
C TYR A 235 2.63 17.83 12.41
N ASP A 236 3.64 18.48 12.97
CA ASP A 236 4.90 18.79 12.28
C ASP A 236 5.65 17.52 11.88
N VAL A 237 5.60 16.49 12.74
CA VAL A 237 6.14 15.16 12.41
C VAL A 237 5.38 14.53 11.25
N GLY A 238 4.04 14.61 11.25
CA GLY A 238 3.21 14.13 10.15
C GLY A 238 3.54 14.80 8.82
N LEU A 239 3.70 16.13 8.82
CA LEU A 239 4.11 16.89 7.63
C LEU A 239 5.51 16.51 7.15
N ASN A 240 6.46 16.33 8.06
CA ASN A 240 7.81 15.88 7.70
C ASN A 240 7.79 14.48 7.08
N ILE A 241 7.01 13.56 7.63
CA ILE A 241 6.81 12.21 7.06
C ILE A 241 6.21 12.30 5.66
N PHE A 242 5.19 13.14 5.47
CA PHE A 242 4.59 13.37 4.17
C PHE A 242 5.66 13.79 3.14
N ASN A 243 6.44 14.82 3.46
CA ASN A 243 7.51 15.31 2.58
C ASN A 243 8.58 14.24 2.30
N GLN A 244 8.94 13.41 3.29
CA GLN A 244 9.87 12.31 3.11
C GLN A 244 9.32 11.23 2.16
N ILE A 245 8.04 10.87 2.31
CA ILE A 245 7.37 9.89 1.45
C ILE A 245 7.26 10.42 0.03
N CYS A 246 6.89 11.69 -0.16
CA CYS A 246 6.89 12.34 -1.48
C CYS A 246 8.27 12.24 -2.13
N LYS A 247 9.33 12.58 -1.39
CA LYS A 247 10.71 12.45 -1.89
C LYS A 247 11.07 11.00 -2.24
N ILE A 248 10.66 10.01 -1.45
CA ILE A 248 10.90 8.60 -1.75
C ILE A 248 10.21 8.20 -3.07
N ILE A 249 8.97 8.65 -3.27
CA ILE A 249 8.19 8.38 -4.48
C ILE A 249 8.82 9.08 -5.69
N ASP A 250 9.28 10.31 -5.54
CA ASP A 250 9.93 11.08 -6.61
C ASP A 250 11.29 10.49 -7.01
N ASP A 251 12.16 10.25 -6.03
CA ASP A 251 13.54 9.83 -6.25
C ASP A 251 13.63 8.35 -6.68
N TYR A 252 12.82 7.47 -6.06
CA TYR A 252 12.94 6.02 -6.26
C TYR A 252 11.83 5.42 -7.11
N ASN A 253 10.71 6.13 -7.31
CA ASN A 253 9.52 5.63 -7.99
C ASN A 253 9.09 4.26 -7.43
N THR A 254 8.91 4.20 -6.11
CA THR A 254 8.51 2.99 -5.36
C THR A 254 7.34 3.30 -4.44
N PRO A 255 6.36 2.38 -4.30
CA PRO A 255 5.34 2.51 -3.29
C PRO A 255 5.94 2.42 -1.88
N VAL A 256 5.24 2.99 -0.91
CA VAL A 256 5.63 3.04 0.51
C VAL A 256 4.53 2.44 1.36
N VAL A 257 4.85 1.58 2.33
CA VAL A 257 3.88 1.17 3.35
C VAL A 257 3.86 2.21 4.47
N LEU A 258 2.67 2.68 4.83
CA LEU A 258 2.46 3.69 5.88
C LEU A 258 1.46 3.18 6.92
N LEU A 259 1.80 3.32 8.21
CA LEU A 259 0.88 3.08 9.32
C LEU A 259 -0.05 4.29 9.52
N GLY A 260 -1.29 4.04 9.95
CA GLY A 260 -2.24 5.09 10.35
C GLY A 260 -3.28 5.45 9.29
N VAL A 261 -3.38 4.66 8.23
CA VAL A 261 -4.36 4.87 7.16
C VAL A 261 -5.64 4.11 7.51
N HIS A 262 -6.77 4.83 7.60
CA HIS A 262 -8.09 4.30 7.99
C HIS A 262 -8.07 3.52 9.31
N GLY A 263 -7.69 4.19 10.40
CA GLY A 263 -7.46 3.59 11.71
C GLY A 263 -5.99 3.24 11.91
N ASN A 264 -5.68 2.34 12.85
CA ASN A 264 -4.31 1.97 13.20
C ASN A 264 -3.72 0.87 12.29
N GLY A 265 -4.11 0.87 11.01
CA GLY A 265 -3.72 -0.12 10.00
C GLY A 265 -2.59 0.37 9.10
N PHE A 266 -1.92 -0.58 8.44
CA PHE A 266 -0.99 -0.29 7.35
C PHE A 266 -1.73 -0.17 6.01
N ALA A 267 -1.25 0.73 5.16
CA ALA A 267 -1.68 0.84 3.78
C ALA A 267 -0.50 1.06 2.85
N ILE A 268 -0.75 0.88 1.55
CA ILE A 268 0.21 1.18 0.49
C ILE A 268 -0.04 2.60 0.00
N VAL A 269 0.98 3.45 0.03
CA VAL A 269 1.01 4.77 -0.60
C VAL A 269 1.66 4.61 -1.98
N ASN A 270 0.86 4.82 -3.03
CA ASN A 270 1.30 4.73 -4.43
C ASN A 270 1.65 6.09 -5.04
N GLY A 271 1.43 7.16 -4.30
CA GLY A 271 1.55 8.51 -4.82
C GLY A 271 1.08 9.54 -3.83
N TYR A 272 1.05 10.77 -4.30
CA TYR A 272 0.46 11.87 -3.56
C TYR A 272 -0.26 12.81 -4.51
N GLN A 273 -1.23 13.54 -3.96
CA GLN A 273 -1.96 14.61 -4.62
C GLN A 273 -2.07 15.78 -3.63
N ASN A 274 -1.38 16.87 -3.92
CA ASN A 274 -1.21 18.01 -3.01
C ASN A 274 -0.59 17.57 -1.68
N ASP A 275 -1.36 17.56 -0.58
CA ASP A 275 -0.95 17.14 0.76
C ASP A 275 -1.61 15.82 1.20
N SER A 276 -2.15 15.08 0.23
CA SER A 276 -2.81 13.80 0.44
C SER A 276 -2.03 12.64 -0.16
N TYR A 277 -2.01 11.53 0.54
CA TYR A 277 -1.52 10.25 0.04
C TYR A 277 -2.55 9.62 -0.89
N LEU A 278 -2.09 9.12 -2.04
CA LEU A 278 -2.86 8.24 -2.91
C LEU A 278 -2.64 6.80 -2.44
N VAL A 279 -3.63 6.23 -1.76
CA VAL A 279 -3.49 4.97 -1.03
C VAL A 279 -4.17 3.80 -1.74
N SER A 280 -3.69 2.59 -1.44
CA SER A 280 -4.41 1.33 -1.63
C SER A 280 -4.52 0.63 -0.28
N THR A 281 -5.76 0.31 0.10
CA THR A 281 -6.14 -0.18 1.43
C THR A 281 -7.03 -1.42 1.29
N TYR A 282 -7.61 -1.90 2.39
CA TYR A 282 -8.59 -2.99 2.33
C TYR A 282 -9.85 -2.64 1.50
N TYR A 283 -10.13 -1.34 1.30
CA TYR A 283 -11.22 -0.89 0.43
C TYR A 283 -11.07 -1.35 -1.02
N HIS A 284 -9.84 -1.48 -1.50
CA HIS A 284 -9.56 -2.07 -2.81
C HIS A 284 -10.15 -3.48 -2.94
N ILE A 285 -9.99 -4.32 -1.91
CA ILE A 285 -10.51 -5.71 -1.90
C ILE A 285 -12.04 -5.72 -1.81
N GLU A 286 -12.64 -4.74 -1.13
CA GLU A 286 -14.10 -4.59 -1.08
C GLU A 286 -14.70 -3.93 -2.34
N GLY A 287 -13.89 -3.56 -3.33
CA GLY A 287 -14.33 -2.83 -4.51
C GLY A 287 -14.81 -1.40 -4.22
N ARG A 288 -14.45 -0.86 -3.05
CA ARG A 288 -14.78 0.51 -2.64
C ARG A 288 -13.79 1.49 -3.25
N LYS A 289 -14.25 2.72 -3.47
CA LYS A 289 -13.41 3.80 -3.99
C LYS A 289 -12.39 4.22 -2.92
N GLU A 290 -11.11 4.18 -3.28
CA GLU A 290 -10.04 4.76 -2.46
C GLU A 290 -10.13 6.29 -2.51
N ILE A 291 -10.10 6.92 -1.34
CA ILE A 291 -10.12 8.38 -1.20
C ILE A 291 -8.72 8.82 -0.75
N PRO A 292 -8.11 9.82 -1.39
CA PRO A 292 -6.84 10.36 -0.93
C PRO A 292 -6.89 10.78 0.54
N ILE A 293 -5.85 10.46 1.30
CA ILE A 293 -5.80 10.71 2.75
C ILE A 293 -4.81 11.80 3.04
N ARG A 294 -5.27 12.90 3.62
CA ARG A 294 -4.39 14.01 3.99
C ARG A 294 -3.45 13.62 5.12
N PHE A 295 -2.24 14.17 5.14
CA PHE A 295 -1.22 13.73 6.10
C PHE A 295 -1.61 13.91 7.58
N ASP A 296 -2.46 14.88 7.88
CA ASP A 296 -2.97 15.16 9.23
C ASP A 296 -4.23 14.35 9.59
N GLN A 297 -4.76 13.57 8.64
CA GLN A 297 -5.85 12.61 8.84
C GLN A 297 -5.33 11.20 9.18
N LEU A 298 -4.02 11.04 9.41
CA LEU A 298 -3.46 9.78 9.87
C LEU A 298 -3.93 9.46 11.29
N HIS A 299 -4.45 8.25 11.48
CA HIS A 299 -4.99 7.72 12.73
C HIS A 299 -3.95 6.85 13.44
N LEU A 300 -3.09 7.48 14.23
CA LEU A 300 -1.94 6.81 14.87
C LEU A 300 -2.10 6.77 16.38
N ILE A 301 -1.92 5.62 17.02
CA ILE A 301 -2.04 5.58 18.50
C ILE A 301 -0.72 5.95 19.18
N ASN A 302 0.38 5.30 18.81
CA ASN A 302 1.61 5.31 19.63
C ASN A 302 2.89 5.72 18.87
N LYS A 303 2.94 5.52 17.56
CA LYS A 303 4.17 5.74 16.77
C LYS A 303 3.82 5.92 15.31
N PHE A 304 4.66 6.68 14.63
CA PHE A 304 4.72 6.74 13.19
C PHE A 304 5.62 5.62 12.66
N ILE A 305 5.18 4.94 11.61
CA ILE A 305 5.97 3.94 10.89
C ILE A 305 5.70 4.10 9.40
N TYR A 306 6.76 4.16 8.62
CA TYR A 306 6.68 3.89 7.19
C TYR A 306 7.88 3.05 6.76
N PHE A 307 7.73 2.31 5.67
CA PHE A 307 8.84 1.57 5.08
C PHE A 307 8.64 1.34 3.58
N TYR A 308 9.74 1.12 2.87
CA TYR A 308 9.74 0.83 1.44
C TYR A 308 10.89 -0.13 1.09
N PHE A 309 10.80 -0.76 -0.08
CA PHE A 309 11.81 -1.68 -0.57
C PHE A 309 12.72 -1.00 -1.59
N THR A 310 14.02 -1.27 -1.53
CA THR A 310 14.94 -0.86 -2.60
C THR A 310 14.90 -1.83 -3.76
N LYS A 311 15.19 -1.36 -4.98
CA LYS A 311 15.12 -2.17 -6.21
C LYS A 311 16.17 -3.30 -6.33
N GLU A 312 17.08 -3.43 -5.37
CA GLU A 312 18.06 -4.51 -5.36
C GLU A 312 17.49 -5.75 -4.65
N LYS A 313 17.24 -6.81 -5.43
CA LYS A 313 16.83 -8.13 -4.94
C LYS A 313 18.04 -9.03 -4.83
N LYS A 314 18.34 -9.50 -3.62
CA LYS A 314 19.38 -10.50 -3.36
C LYS A 314 18.90 -11.88 -3.77
N THR A 315 19.82 -12.69 -4.28
CA THR A 315 19.59 -14.12 -4.47
C THR A 315 19.43 -14.78 -3.10
N ILE A 316 18.40 -15.61 -2.99
CA ILE A 316 18.08 -16.37 -1.79
C ILE A 316 18.17 -17.87 -2.09
N ILE A 317 18.46 -18.67 -1.07
CA ILE A 317 18.39 -20.13 -1.15
C ILE A 317 17.05 -20.53 -0.52
N PRO A 318 16.03 -20.95 -1.31
CA PRO A 318 14.68 -21.15 -0.79
C PRO A 318 14.61 -22.07 0.43
N GLU A 319 15.33 -23.19 0.40
CA GLU A 319 15.33 -24.17 1.49
C GLU A 319 15.88 -23.63 2.81
N VAL A 320 16.92 -22.79 2.74
CA VAL A 320 17.52 -22.14 3.92
C VAL A 320 16.52 -21.18 4.55
N GLU A 321 15.83 -20.40 3.74
CA GLU A 321 14.86 -19.41 4.21
C GLU A 321 13.54 -20.05 4.67
N ASP A 322 13.10 -21.13 4.02
CA ASP A 322 11.94 -21.92 4.49
C ASP A 322 12.23 -22.52 5.87
N LYS A 323 13.42 -23.09 6.07
CA LYS A 323 13.85 -23.58 7.40
C LYS A 323 13.83 -22.48 8.46
N LYS A 324 14.35 -21.28 8.14
CA LYS A 324 14.29 -20.12 9.04
C LYS A 324 12.84 -19.70 9.32
N SER A 325 11.95 -19.77 8.33
CA SER A 325 10.53 -19.47 8.52
C SER A 325 9.85 -20.43 9.50
N ILE A 326 10.20 -21.72 9.48
CA ILE A 326 9.66 -22.70 10.45
C ILE A 326 10.18 -22.41 11.85
N LYS A 327 11.47 -22.06 11.99
CA LYS A 327 12.01 -21.64 13.29
C LYS A 327 11.24 -20.44 13.86
N ARG A 328 11.03 -19.43 13.02
CA ARG A 328 10.26 -18.22 13.36
C ARG A 328 8.82 -18.54 13.72
N ALA A 329 8.17 -19.46 12.99
CA ALA A 329 6.82 -19.92 13.28
C ALA A 329 6.73 -20.55 14.68
N ILE A 330 7.70 -21.40 15.06
CA ILE A 330 7.77 -22.00 16.41
C ILE A 330 7.90 -20.90 17.47
N GLU A 331 8.85 -19.98 17.30
CA GLU A 331 9.15 -18.92 18.26
C GLU A 331 7.94 -17.96 18.43
N PHE A 332 7.23 -17.60 17.35
CA PHE A 332 6.01 -16.79 17.43
C PHE A 332 4.82 -17.53 18.05
N ALA A 333 4.59 -18.79 17.66
CA ALA A 333 3.47 -19.58 18.17
C ALA A 333 3.63 -19.89 19.67
N ARG A 334 4.87 -20.00 20.16
CA ARG A 334 5.17 -20.13 21.60
C ARG A 334 5.12 -18.80 22.36
N GLY A 335 5.17 -17.68 21.66
CA GLY A 335 5.23 -16.35 22.27
C GLY A 335 6.63 -15.92 22.73
N ASP A 336 7.70 -16.58 22.27
CA ASP A 336 9.07 -16.36 22.76
C ASP A 336 9.55 -14.91 22.53
N PHE A 337 9.04 -14.23 21.49
CA PHE A 337 9.38 -12.84 21.17
C PHE A 337 8.65 -11.78 22.02
N PHE A 338 7.73 -12.19 22.90
CA PHE A 338 6.86 -11.30 23.66
C PHE A 338 7.09 -11.33 25.18
N SER A 339 8.16 -11.99 25.63
CA SER A 339 8.52 -12.14 27.05
C SER A 339 8.69 -10.83 27.83
N GLN A 340 8.89 -9.70 27.14
CA GLN A 340 9.00 -8.36 27.75
C GLN A 340 7.74 -7.49 27.56
N SER A 341 6.66 -8.05 27.00
CA SER A 341 5.43 -7.29 26.76
C SER A 341 4.47 -7.42 27.95
N GLU A 342 3.59 -6.44 28.12
CA GLU A 342 2.46 -6.49 29.07
C GLU A 342 1.37 -7.49 28.67
N PHE A 343 1.51 -8.09 27.48
CA PHE A 343 0.56 -9.02 26.87
C PHE A 343 0.97 -10.46 27.12
N THR A 344 -0.01 -11.32 27.33
CA THR A 344 0.20 -12.77 27.33
C THR A 344 0.22 -13.27 25.90
N SER A 345 1.19 -14.11 25.57
CA SER A 345 1.41 -14.62 24.22
C SER A 345 1.44 -16.15 24.18
N GLY A 346 1.35 -16.72 22.98
CA GLY A 346 1.41 -18.17 22.79
C GLY A 346 0.17 -18.89 23.32
N PRO A 347 0.27 -20.20 23.64
CA PRO A 347 -0.85 -20.97 24.19
C PRO A 347 -1.46 -20.37 25.47
N GLU A 348 -0.67 -19.69 26.28
CA GLU A 348 -1.09 -19.01 27.52
C GLU A 348 -2.04 -17.84 27.25
N ALA A 349 -1.98 -17.23 26.06
CA ALA A 349 -2.93 -16.20 25.66
C ALA A 349 -4.38 -16.74 25.60
N TYR A 350 -4.54 -18.01 25.21
CA TYR A 350 -5.85 -18.67 25.26
C TYR A 350 -6.35 -18.86 26.69
N ASP A 351 -5.46 -19.13 27.65
CA ASP A 351 -5.86 -19.27 29.06
C ASP A 351 -6.39 -17.96 29.62
N LYS A 352 -5.74 -16.84 29.30
CA LYS A 352 -6.22 -15.51 29.69
C LYS A 352 -7.56 -15.19 29.02
N TRP A 353 -7.73 -15.53 27.74
CA TRP A 353 -9.01 -15.36 27.04
C TRP A 353 -10.12 -16.21 27.68
N ILE A 354 -9.84 -17.48 27.98
CA ILE A 354 -10.75 -18.39 28.67
C ILE A 354 -11.13 -17.82 30.03
N HIS A 355 -10.16 -17.34 30.82
CA HIS A 355 -10.40 -16.75 32.13
C HIS A 355 -11.34 -15.56 32.04
N VAL A 356 -11.16 -14.67 31.07
CA VAL A 356 -12.07 -13.53 30.86
C VAL A 356 -13.48 -14.00 30.55
N LEU A 357 -13.66 -15.02 29.71
CA LEU A 357 -14.98 -15.61 29.45
C LEU A 357 -15.57 -16.32 30.67
N GLU A 358 -14.76 -16.85 31.57
CA GLU A 358 -15.23 -17.61 32.74
C GLU A 358 -15.61 -16.71 33.91
N SER A 359 -14.72 -15.78 34.28
CA SER A 359 -14.81 -14.98 35.51
C SER A 359 -14.99 -13.49 35.26
N GLY A 360 -14.81 -13.02 34.02
CA GLY A 360 -14.85 -11.59 33.69
C GLY A 360 -16.19 -10.94 34.00
N LYS A 361 -16.15 -9.67 34.40
CA LYS A 361 -17.34 -8.82 34.47
C LYS A 361 -17.89 -8.59 33.06
N LYS A 362 -19.19 -8.27 32.94
CA LYS A 362 -19.87 -8.07 31.64
C LYS A 362 -19.09 -7.10 30.73
N ASP A 363 -18.67 -5.95 31.25
CA ASP A 363 -17.93 -4.94 30.47
C ASP A 363 -16.54 -5.42 30.07
N GLN A 364 -15.85 -6.18 30.93
CA GLN A 364 -14.56 -6.78 30.59
C GLN A 364 -14.70 -7.78 29.44
N ILE A 365 -15.75 -8.60 29.45
CA ILE A 365 -16.01 -9.56 28.38
C ILE A 365 -16.31 -8.84 27.06
N ILE A 366 -17.16 -7.81 27.09
CA ILE A 366 -17.50 -7.04 25.89
C ILE A 366 -16.25 -6.34 25.34
N ASN A 367 -15.50 -5.68 26.22
CA ASN A 367 -14.30 -4.91 25.84
C ASN A 367 -13.08 -5.79 25.52
N PHE A 368 -13.13 -7.09 25.82
CA PHE A 368 -12.07 -8.04 25.44
C PHE A 368 -11.99 -8.24 23.92
N GLY A 369 -12.99 -7.79 23.15
CA GLY A 369 -12.96 -7.86 21.69
C GLY A 369 -13.02 -9.29 21.13
N ASN A 370 -13.82 -10.16 21.76
CA ASN A 370 -13.96 -11.57 21.39
C ASN A 370 -14.19 -11.78 19.88
N GLY A 371 -15.04 -10.96 19.25
CA GLY A 371 -15.32 -11.09 17.82
C GLY A 371 -14.14 -10.70 16.94
N ASN A 372 -13.41 -9.64 17.30
CA ASN A 372 -12.22 -9.21 16.58
C ASN A 372 -11.11 -10.27 16.69
N LEU A 373 -10.85 -10.75 17.91
CA LEU A 373 -9.87 -11.81 18.18
C LEU A 373 -10.24 -13.12 17.48
N GLY A 374 -11.52 -13.51 17.55
CA GLY A 374 -12.04 -14.71 16.89
C GLY A 374 -11.79 -14.66 15.39
N GLN A 375 -12.14 -13.54 14.75
CA GLN A 375 -11.94 -13.37 13.30
C GLN A 375 -10.46 -13.35 12.93
N PHE A 376 -9.65 -12.58 13.66
CA PHE A 376 -8.22 -12.50 13.42
C PHE A 376 -7.54 -13.87 13.53
N TYR A 377 -7.86 -14.67 14.55
CA TYR A 377 -7.29 -16.00 14.68
C TYR A 377 -7.87 -17.00 13.69
N PHE A 378 -9.16 -16.91 13.35
CA PHE A 378 -9.73 -17.73 12.29
C PHE A 378 -8.93 -17.58 10.99
N ASP A 379 -8.68 -16.34 10.57
CA ASP A 379 -7.91 -16.05 9.35
C ASP A 379 -6.44 -16.47 9.51
N SER A 380 -5.83 -16.16 10.66
CA SER A 380 -4.42 -16.51 10.91
C SER A 380 -4.19 -18.02 10.90
N LYS A 381 -5.08 -18.82 11.51
CA LYS A 381 -4.97 -20.28 11.52
C LYS A 381 -5.25 -20.90 10.15
N TYR A 382 -6.16 -20.32 9.37
CA TYR A 382 -6.32 -20.70 7.96
C TYR A 382 -5.01 -20.50 7.19
N ILE A 383 -4.45 -19.29 7.23
CA ILE A 383 -3.21 -18.95 6.50
C ILE A 383 -2.04 -19.82 6.94
N ALA A 384 -1.86 -20.02 8.25
CA ALA A 384 -0.84 -20.91 8.80
C ALA A 384 -1.00 -22.35 8.27
N SER A 385 -2.22 -22.88 8.27
CA SER A 385 -2.47 -24.24 7.76
C SER A 385 -2.13 -24.38 6.27
N GLU A 386 -2.54 -23.42 5.44
CA GLU A 386 -2.29 -23.47 3.99
C GLU A 386 -0.82 -23.25 3.65
N TYR A 387 -0.12 -22.38 4.38
CA TYR A 387 1.32 -22.19 4.23
C TYR A 387 2.09 -23.50 4.50
N LEU A 388 1.81 -24.15 5.62
CA LEU A 388 2.48 -25.41 6.00
C LEU A 388 2.12 -26.56 5.07
N GLU A 389 0.89 -26.61 4.56
CA GLU A 389 0.48 -27.58 3.54
C GLU A 389 1.26 -27.38 2.23
N ARG A 390 1.46 -26.13 1.80
CA ARG A 390 2.26 -25.84 0.60
C ARG A 390 3.73 -26.23 0.80
N LEU A 391 4.33 -25.91 1.95
CA LEU A 391 5.69 -26.34 2.27
C LEU A 391 5.79 -27.88 2.31
N SER A 392 4.81 -28.57 2.88
CA SER A 392 4.83 -30.04 2.93
C SER A 392 4.87 -30.67 1.54
N ARG A 393 4.20 -30.06 0.55
CA ARG A 393 4.22 -30.49 -0.86
C ARG A 393 5.55 -30.19 -1.54
N ILE A 394 6.16 -29.03 -1.28
CA ILE A 394 7.48 -28.68 -1.80
C ILE A 394 8.53 -29.71 -1.34
N TYR A 395 8.42 -30.15 -0.09
CA TYR A 395 9.36 -31.10 0.53
C TYR A 395 8.82 -32.53 0.61
N LEU A 396 7.93 -32.95 -0.29
CA LEU A 396 7.17 -34.21 -0.18
C LEU A 396 8.04 -35.45 0.11
N ASP A 397 9.21 -35.53 -0.51
CA ASP A 397 10.14 -36.66 -0.37
C ASP A 397 11.12 -36.51 0.80
N LYS A 398 10.97 -35.47 1.63
CA LYS A 398 11.84 -35.19 2.77
C LYS A 398 11.15 -35.51 4.10
N PRO A 399 11.89 -35.95 5.13
CA PRO A 399 11.30 -36.36 6.40
C PRO A 399 10.46 -35.27 7.10
N GLN A 400 10.79 -33.98 6.92
CA GLN A 400 10.04 -32.87 7.50
C GLN A 400 8.61 -32.74 6.96
N SER A 401 8.31 -33.21 5.74
CA SER A 401 7.00 -33.01 5.11
C SER A 401 5.85 -33.62 5.91
N LYS A 402 6.05 -34.83 6.46
CA LYS A 402 5.07 -35.48 7.33
C LYS A 402 4.69 -34.59 8.52
N PHE A 403 5.68 -33.97 9.16
CA PHE A 403 5.48 -33.15 10.35
C PHE A 403 4.86 -31.79 10.00
N LEU A 404 5.25 -31.18 8.87
CA LEU A 404 4.59 -29.98 8.33
C LEU A 404 3.10 -30.23 8.04
N LYS A 405 2.78 -31.38 7.43
CA LYS A 405 1.41 -31.78 7.14
C LYS A 405 0.58 -31.99 8.42
N ASN A 406 1.18 -32.61 9.44
CA ASN A 406 0.52 -32.77 10.73
C ASN A 406 0.24 -31.41 11.40
N ALA A 407 1.22 -30.50 11.43
CA ALA A 407 1.05 -29.16 11.96
C ALA A 407 -0.01 -28.35 11.18
N SER A 408 -0.03 -28.48 9.85
CA SER A 408 -1.07 -27.91 8.99
C SER A 408 -2.46 -28.41 9.40
N GLN A 409 -2.61 -29.73 9.59
CA GLN A 409 -3.90 -30.31 9.98
C GLN A 409 -4.37 -29.83 11.37
N SER A 410 -3.46 -29.71 12.34
CA SER A 410 -3.81 -29.16 13.66
C SER A 410 -4.27 -27.69 13.54
N TYR A 411 -3.60 -26.86 12.74
CA TYR A 411 -4.08 -25.49 12.48
C TYR A 411 -5.42 -25.44 11.74
N ARG A 412 -5.65 -26.34 10.78
CA ARG A 412 -6.94 -26.48 10.11
C ARG A 412 -8.06 -26.85 11.09
N ASN A 413 -7.79 -27.75 12.04
CA ASN A 413 -8.73 -28.12 13.09
C ASN A 413 -9.03 -26.95 14.03
N ALA A 414 -8.00 -26.18 14.41
CA ALA A 414 -8.15 -24.95 15.20
C ALA A 414 -9.04 -23.93 14.48
N LYS A 415 -8.80 -23.70 13.18
CA LYS A 415 -9.61 -22.83 12.31
C LYS A 415 -11.08 -23.25 12.30
N MET A 416 -11.38 -24.54 12.16
CA MET A 416 -12.77 -25.03 12.20
C MET A 416 -13.45 -24.74 13.55
N LYS A 417 -12.71 -24.81 14.66
CA LYS A 417 -13.27 -24.44 15.98
C LYS A 417 -13.50 -22.94 16.10
N LEU A 418 -12.59 -22.13 15.58
CA LEU A 418 -12.74 -20.67 15.55
C LEU A 418 -13.89 -20.21 14.65
N ASP A 419 -14.20 -20.94 13.58
CA ASP A 419 -15.38 -20.67 12.74
C ASP A 419 -16.69 -20.73 13.54
N HIS A 420 -16.85 -21.76 14.38
CA HIS A 420 -17.98 -21.84 15.30
C HIS A 420 -17.94 -20.74 16.37
N PHE A 421 -16.74 -20.32 16.78
CA PHE A 421 -16.58 -19.23 17.76
C PHE A 421 -17.04 -17.90 17.18
N THR A 422 -16.63 -17.55 15.96
CA THR A 422 -16.97 -16.27 15.30
C THR A 422 -18.47 -16.14 15.03
N VAL A 423 -19.17 -17.25 14.79
CA VAL A 423 -20.65 -17.25 14.72
C VAL A 423 -21.28 -16.88 16.07
N MET A 424 -20.72 -17.35 17.19
CA MET A 424 -21.24 -17.05 18.54
C MET A 424 -20.87 -15.64 19.03
N PHE A 425 -19.69 -15.16 18.62
CA PHE A 425 -19.13 -13.86 18.96
C PHE A 425 -18.80 -13.11 17.65
N PRO A 426 -19.81 -12.60 16.93
CA PRO A 426 -19.60 -11.95 15.65
C PRO A 426 -18.82 -10.63 15.79
N HIS A 427 -18.24 -10.18 14.68
CA HIS A 427 -17.51 -8.91 14.64
C HIS A 427 -18.47 -7.74 14.95
N PRO A 428 -18.06 -6.69 15.69
CA PRO A 428 -18.95 -5.58 16.07
C PRO A 428 -19.61 -4.86 14.89
N GLN A 429 -18.97 -4.85 13.72
CA GLN A 429 -19.55 -4.28 12.49
C GLN A 429 -20.74 -5.10 11.97
N GLN A 430 -20.84 -6.38 12.33
CA GLN A 430 -21.94 -7.26 11.92
C GLN A 430 -23.13 -7.16 12.88
N GLN A 431 -22.89 -6.99 14.19
CA GLN A 431 -23.95 -6.88 15.21
C GLN A 431 -23.51 -5.99 16.37
N GLN A 432 -24.23 -4.89 16.61
CA GLN A 432 -23.91 -3.92 17.66
C GLN A 432 -24.38 -4.34 19.07
N ASN A 433 -25.32 -5.28 19.19
CA ASN A 433 -25.95 -5.65 20.47
C ASN A 433 -25.94 -7.18 20.70
N ILE A 434 -24.74 -7.75 20.89
CA ILE A 434 -24.61 -9.19 21.16
C ILE A 434 -24.99 -9.47 22.62
N ASN A 435 -26.08 -10.20 22.84
CA ASN A 435 -26.38 -10.76 24.17
C ASN A 435 -25.42 -11.93 24.46
N ILE A 436 -24.44 -11.69 25.33
CA ILE A 436 -23.45 -12.68 25.78
C ILE A 436 -23.99 -13.39 27.03
N THR A 437 -24.72 -14.48 26.81
CA THR A 437 -25.28 -15.30 27.90
C THR A 437 -24.21 -16.18 28.56
N LEU A 438 -24.46 -16.65 29.78
CA LEU A 438 -23.58 -17.60 30.48
C LEU A 438 -23.38 -18.89 29.66
N GLU A 439 -24.41 -19.37 28.98
CA GLU A 439 -24.32 -20.54 28.12
C GLU A 439 -23.38 -20.33 26.93
N LYS A 440 -23.49 -19.18 26.23
CA LYS A 440 -22.57 -18.82 25.14
C LYS A 440 -21.12 -18.75 25.63
N ARG A 441 -20.89 -18.17 26.82
CA ARG A 441 -19.57 -18.11 27.45
C ARG A 441 -18.99 -19.51 27.68
N LYS A 442 -19.76 -20.43 28.30
CA LYS A 442 -19.33 -21.82 28.54
C LYS A 442 -18.99 -22.56 27.24
N LYS A 443 -19.78 -22.36 26.18
CA LYS A 443 -19.50 -22.93 24.84
C LYS A 443 -18.22 -22.33 24.23
N GLY A 444 -18.05 -21.01 24.32
CA GLY A 444 -16.83 -20.31 23.90
C GLY A 444 -15.58 -20.85 24.59
N ILE A 445 -15.62 -21.02 25.91
CA ILE A 445 -14.53 -21.62 26.71
C ILE A 445 -14.18 -23.02 26.22
N THR A 446 -15.19 -23.85 25.96
CA THR A 446 -14.98 -25.23 25.45
C THR A 446 -14.29 -25.22 24.09
N ILE A 447 -14.64 -24.27 23.22
CA ILE A 447 -14.00 -24.08 21.92
C ILE A 447 -12.55 -23.64 22.09
N LEU A 448 -12.29 -22.61 22.89
CA LEU A 448 -10.94 -22.06 23.07
C LEU A 448 -9.99 -23.08 23.68
N ASN A 449 -10.44 -23.93 24.60
CA ASN A 449 -9.64 -25.05 25.11
C ASN A 449 -9.19 -25.99 24.00
N LYS A 450 -10.09 -26.34 23.07
CA LYS A 450 -9.74 -27.19 21.91
C LYS A 450 -8.78 -26.48 20.96
N VAL A 451 -9.00 -25.18 20.69
CA VAL A 451 -8.09 -24.37 19.86
C VAL A 451 -6.69 -24.37 20.46
N LYS A 452 -6.56 -24.15 21.78
CA LYS A 452 -5.28 -24.22 22.50
C LYS A 452 -4.60 -25.58 22.36
N SER A 453 -5.32 -26.69 22.53
CA SER A 453 -4.75 -28.03 22.35
C SER A 453 -4.20 -28.23 20.94
N PHE A 454 -4.95 -27.83 19.91
CA PHE A 454 -4.49 -27.90 18.53
C PHE A 454 -3.30 -26.96 18.24
N GLU A 455 -3.22 -25.79 18.89
CA GLU A 455 -2.05 -24.91 18.80
C GLU A 455 -0.79 -25.63 19.31
N ILE A 456 -0.88 -26.28 20.48
CA ILE A 456 0.23 -27.00 21.09
C ILE A 456 0.69 -28.17 20.20
N GLU A 457 -0.25 -28.94 19.65
CA GLU A 457 0.06 -30.01 18.70
C GLU A 457 0.74 -29.48 17.43
N ALA A 458 0.28 -28.34 16.90
CA ALA A 458 0.87 -27.72 15.73
C ALA A 458 2.31 -27.25 16.00
N ILE A 459 2.56 -26.64 17.16
CA ILE A 459 3.89 -26.23 17.62
C ILE A 459 4.83 -27.45 17.70
N GLU A 460 4.34 -28.57 18.23
CA GLU A 460 5.14 -29.79 18.31
C GLU A 460 5.46 -30.36 16.93
N GLY A 461 4.49 -30.37 16.01
CA GLY A 461 4.72 -30.74 14.61
C GLY A 461 5.76 -29.84 13.92
N LEU A 462 5.72 -28.52 14.17
CA LEU A 462 6.72 -27.58 13.65
C LEU A 462 8.12 -27.87 14.19
N LYS A 463 8.27 -28.16 15.49
CA LYS A 463 9.56 -28.52 16.10
C LYS A 463 10.14 -29.78 15.46
N GLN A 464 9.33 -30.82 15.33
CA GLN A 464 9.74 -32.08 14.69
C GLN A 464 10.13 -31.85 13.22
N ALA A 465 9.38 -31.04 12.47
CA ALA A 465 9.74 -30.64 11.12
C ALA A 465 11.10 -29.92 11.06
N TYR A 466 11.33 -28.97 11.97
CA TYR A 466 12.57 -28.20 12.04
C TYR A 466 13.80 -29.06 12.36
N GLU A 467 13.67 -30.02 13.28
CA GLU A 467 14.72 -30.97 13.63
C GLU A 467 15.11 -31.88 12.45
N LYS A 468 14.10 -32.34 11.71
CA LYS A 468 14.29 -33.18 10.50
C LYS A 468 14.80 -32.41 9.29
N TRP A 469 14.79 -31.09 9.32
CA TRP A 469 15.38 -30.25 8.27
C TRP A 469 16.93 -30.24 8.27
N LYS A 470 17.58 -31.01 9.15
CA LYS A 470 19.05 -31.16 9.22
C LYS A 470 19.54 -32.48 8.61
N SER A 471 18.66 -33.44 8.38
CA SER A 471 18.94 -34.71 7.70
C SER A 471 18.61 -34.60 6.22
#